data_AF-A0A151TET5-F1
#
_entry.id   AF-A0A151TET5-F1
#
_cell.length_a   1.000
_cell.length_b   1.000
_cell.length_c   1.000
_cell.angle_alpha   90.00
_cell.angle_beta   90.00
_cell.angle_gamma   90.00
#
_symmetry.space_group_name_H-M   'P 1'
#
loop_
_entity.id
_entity.type
_entity.pdbx_description
1 polymer ?
#
loop_
_entity_poly.entity_id
_entity_poly.type
_entity_poly.pdbx_seq_one_letter_code
_entity_poly.pdbx_strand_id
1 'polypeptide(L)'
;MLEFLLWMKALVYLLTSIGDSVSLQEHIDVILEGLPKDYSSVILVIKSKLDPLSIKEVETLLLTHKMCLKKFLKKLFSDFATINLIETSPRSTIAQNQLNSTSVQVHITQNFEVENQG
;
A
#
# COMPACT_ATOMS: atom_id res chain seq x y z
N MET A 1 -17.05 1.81 -10.21
CA MET A 1 -17.41 2.45 -8.91
C MET A 1 -18.81 2.99 -8.99
N LEU A 2 -19.11 3.91 -9.91
CA LEU A 2 -20.51 4.29 -10.19
C LEU A 2 -21.36 3.07 -10.58
N GLU A 3 -20.86 2.18 -11.44
CA GLU A 3 -21.55 0.92 -11.79
C GLU A 3 -21.88 0.02 -10.59
N PHE A 4 -20.95 -0.09 -9.63
CA PHE A 4 -21.14 -0.93 -8.44
C PHE A 4 -22.21 -0.33 -7.51
N LEU A 5 -22.15 0.98 -7.30
CA LEU A 5 -23.16 1.71 -6.51
C LEU A 5 -24.54 1.67 -7.19
N LEU A 6 -24.58 1.76 -8.52
CA LEU A 6 -25.83 1.65 -9.28
C LEU A 6 -26.46 0.27 -9.17
N TRP A 7 -25.65 -0.79 -9.24
CA TRP A 7 -26.11 -2.17 -9.05
C TRP A 7 -26.64 -2.41 -7.63
N MET A 8 -25.90 -1.97 -6.61
CA MET A 8 -26.35 -2.00 -5.21
C MET A 8 -27.67 -1.26 -5.01
N LYS A 9 -27.81 -0.07 -5.60
CA LYS A 9 -29.05 0.71 -5.54
C LYS A 9 -30.23 -0.02 -6.19
N ALA A 10 -30.01 -0.67 -7.34
CA ALA A 10 -31.05 -1.47 -8.00
C ALA A 10 -31.49 -2.67 -7.15
N LEU A 11 -30.54 -3.34 -6.47
CA LEU A 11 -30.83 -4.43 -5.55
C LEU A 11 -31.69 -3.97 -4.36
N VAL A 12 -31.34 -2.82 -3.76
CA VAL A 12 -32.13 -2.23 -2.65
C VAL A 12 -33.56 -1.89 -3.08
N TYR A 13 -33.75 -1.33 -4.28
CA TYR A 13 -35.10 -1.08 -4.82
C TYR A 13 -35.89 -2.38 -5.05
N LEU A 14 -35.22 -3.45 -5.52
CA LEU A 14 -35.87 -4.74 -5.73
C LEU A 14 -36.30 -5.37 -4.39
N LEU A 15 -35.45 -5.34 -3.36
CA LEU A 15 -35.77 -5.84 -2.02
C LEU A 15 -36.92 -5.04 -1.39
N THR A 16 -36.89 -3.71 -1.54
CA THR A 16 -37.98 -2.83 -1.10
C THR A 16 -39.30 -3.17 -1.81
N SER A 17 -39.25 -3.53 -3.10
CA SER A 17 -40.42 -3.94 -3.86
C SER A 17 -41.02 -5.27 -3.39
N ILE A 18 -40.22 -6.14 -2.76
CA ILE A 18 -40.65 -7.46 -2.25
C ILE A 18 -41.13 -7.37 -0.79
N GLY A 19 -40.75 -6.29 -0.07
CA GLY A 19 -41.16 -6.03 1.31
C GLY A 19 -40.03 -6.11 2.34
N ASP A 20 -38.81 -6.47 1.92
CA ASP A 20 -37.62 -6.54 2.77
C ASP A 20 -36.78 -5.27 2.61
N SER A 21 -37.28 -4.13 3.10
CA SER A 21 -36.56 -2.86 2.99
C SER A 21 -35.29 -2.87 3.83
N VAL A 22 -34.15 -2.60 3.21
CA VAL A 22 -32.84 -2.46 3.86
C VAL A 22 -32.74 -1.08 4.51
N SER A 23 -32.28 -1.00 5.77
CA SER A 23 -32.06 0.29 6.41
C SER A 23 -30.89 1.06 5.77
N LEU A 24 -30.86 2.39 5.97
CA LEU A 24 -29.77 3.23 5.47
C LEU A 24 -28.41 2.76 6.00
N GLN A 25 -28.34 2.39 7.28
CA GLN A 25 -27.11 1.94 7.93
C GLN A 25 -26.62 0.62 7.32
N GLU A 26 -27.51 -0.37 7.18
CA GLU A 26 -27.17 -1.65 6.57
C GLU A 26 -26.70 -1.47 5.12
N HIS A 27 -27.32 -0.56 4.36
CA HIS A 27 -26.88 -0.26 3.01
C HIS A 27 -25.44 0.30 3.00
N ILE A 28 -25.11 1.20 3.92
CA ILE A 28 -23.76 1.75 4.05
C ILE A 28 -22.77 0.64 4.45
N ASP A 29 -23.12 -0.19 5.42
CA ASP A 29 -22.25 -1.27 5.89
C ASP A 29 -21.94 -2.29 4.79
N VAL A 30 -22.93 -2.70 3.98
CA VAL A 30 -22.71 -3.59 2.84
C VAL A 30 -21.82 -2.92 1.77
N ILE A 31 -21.98 -1.62 1.52
CA ILE A 31 -21.07 -0.89 0.62
C ILE A 31 -19.65 -0.94 1.15
N LEU A 32 -19.43 -0.63 2.44
CA LEU A 32 -18.10 -0.56 3.04
C LEU A 32 -17.42 -1.92 3.15
N GLU A 33 -18.17 -2.99 3.41
CA GLU A 33 -17.68 -4.37 3.45
C GLU A 33 -17.22 -4.86 2.07
N GLY A 34 -17.86 -4.39 0.99
CA GLY A 34 -17.50 -4.71 -0.39
C GLY A 34 -16.26 -3.99 -0.94
N LEU A 35 -15.60 -3.12 -0.16
CA LEU A 35 -14.47 -2.32 -0.65
C LEU A 35 -13.11 -3.02 -0.50
N PRO A 36 -12.15 -2.78 -1.42
CA PRO A 36 -10.81 -3.33 -1.31
C PRO A 36 -9.99 -2.63 -0.20
N LYS A 37 -8.91 -3.29 0.26
CA LYS A 37 -8.08 -2.87 1.39
C LYS A 37 -7.53 -1.44 1.29
N ASP A 38 -7.31 -0.91 0.09
CA ASP A 38 -6.79 0.45 -0.12
C ASP A 38 -7.78 1.56 0.34
N TYR A 39 -9.00 1.20 0.71
CA TYR A 39 -10.03 2.10 1.25
C TYR A 39 -10.12 2.05 2.78
N SER A 40 -9.31 1.24 3.47
CA SER A 40 -9.39 1.04 4.93
C SER A 40 -9.38 2.35 5.73
N SER A 41 -8.57 3.32 5.31
CA SER A 41 -8.51 4.63 5.97
C SER A 41 -9.82 5.40 5.85
N VAL A 42 -10.45 5.39 4.68
CA VAL A 42 -11.73 6.07 4.44
C VAL A 42 -12.88 5.34 5.14
N ILE A 43 -12.85 4.01 5.16
CA ILE A 43 -13.82 3.20 5.91
C ILE A 43 -13.76 3.57 7.39
N LEU A 44 -12.56 3.70 7.98
CA LEU A 44 -12.41 4.12 9.37
C LEU A 44 -12.96 5.53 9.61
N VAL A 45 -12.69 6.48 8.70
CA VAL A 45 -13.23 7.84 8.77
C VAL A 45 -14.76 7.82 8.75
N ILE A 46 -15.36 7.06 7.83
CA ILE A 46 -16.82 6.94 7.72
C ILE A 46 -17.41 6.31 8.99
N LYS A 47 -16.83 5.22 9.50
CA LYS A 47 -17.30 4.54 10.73
C LYS A 47 -17.09 5.36 12.00
N SER A 48 -16.12 6.27 12.01
CA SER A 48 -15.85 7.16 13.15
C SER A 48 -16.78 8.36 13.25
N LYS A 49 -17.62 8.60 12.22
CA LYS A 49 -18.57 9.72 12.23
C LYS A 49 -19.69 9.43 13.24
N LEU A 50 -19.97 10.42 14.08
CA LEU A 50 -21.04 10.37 15.07
C LEU A 50 -22.41 10.67 14.45
N ASP A 51 -22.43 11.47 13.39
CA ASP A 51 -23.65 11.83 12.67
C ASP A 51 -24.00 10.80 11.59
N PRO A 52 -25.29 10.52 11.35
CA PRO A 52 -25.73 9.66 10.26
C PRO A 52 -25.28 10.23 8.92
N LEU A 53 -24.48 9.46 8.19
CA LEU A 53 -23.99 9.86 6.87
C LEU A 53 -25.01 9.44 5.81
N SER A 54 -25.32 10.32 4.85
CA SER A 54 -26.14 9.94 3.70
C SER A 54 -25.33 9.09 2.71
N ILE A 55 -26.03 8.27 1.92
CA ILE A 55 -25.39 7.49 0.83
C ILE A 55 -24.61 8.42 -0.10
N LYS A 56 -25.13 9.61 -0.38
CA LYS A 56 -24.49 10.55 -1.31
C LYS A 56 -23.15 11.05 -0.78
N GLU A 57 -23.05 11.28 0.52
CA GLU A 57 -21.80 11.71 1.15
C GLU A 57 -20.78 10.57 1.19
N VAL A 58 -21.23 9.34 1.50
CA VAL A 58 -20.39 8.12 1.40
C VAL A 58 -19.84 7.99 -0.01
N GLU A 59 -20.69 8.08 -1.05
CA GLU A 59 -20.28 8.02 -2.46
C GLU A 59 -19.22 9.08 -2.78
N THR A 60 -19.40 10.30 -2.29
CA THR A 60 -18.50 11.43 -2.55
C THR A 60 -17.13 11.22 -1.89
N LEU A 61 -17.11 10.73 -0.64
CA LEU A 61 -15.87 10.40 0.06
C LEU A 61 -15.09 9.28 -0.65
N LEU A 62 -15.79 8.20 -1.04
CA LEU A 62 -15.19 7.08 -1.77
C LEU A 62 -14.66 7.50 -3.14
N LEU A 63 -15.40 8.33 -3.87
CA LEU A 63 -14.98 8.83 -5.18
C LEU A 63 -13.75 9.74 -5.06
N THR A 64 -13.74 10.63 -4.06
CA THR A 64 -12.61 11.53 -3.78
C THR A 64 -11.35 10.74 -3.49
N HIS A 65 -11.45 9.71 -2.65
CA HIS A 65 -10.33 8.83 -2.33
C HIS A 65 -9.80 8.08 -3.56
N LYS A 66 -10.72 7.52 -4.37
CA LYS A 66 -10.35 6.87 -5.64
C LYS A 66 -9.59 7.82 -6.57
N MET A 67 -10.01 9.09 -6.65
CA MET A 67 -9.31 10.10 -7.44
C MET A 67 -7.93 10.40 -6.88
N CYS A 68 -7.79 10.49 -5.56
CA CYS A 68 -6.51 10.70 -4.89
C CYS A 68 -5.53 9.54 -5.17
N LEU A 69 -5.97 8.29 -4.99
CA LEU A 69 -5.18 7.09 -5.31
C LEU A 69 -4.72 7.08 -6.77
N LYS A 70 -5.63 7.39 -7.71
CA LYS A 70 -5.29 7.44 -9.14
C LYS A 70 -4.22 8.49 -9.44
N LYS A 71 -4.32 9.68 -8.81
CA LYS A 71 -3.32 10.76 -8.97
C LYS A 71 -1.98 10.37 -8.35
N PHE A 72 -2.00 9.79 -7.15
CA PHE A 72 -0.81 9.33 -6.44
C PHE A 72 -0.05 8.27 -7.24
N LEU A 73 -0.74 7.22 -7.72
CA LEU A 73 -0.12 6.18 -8.54
C LEU A 73 0.45 6.74 -9.84
N LYS A 74 -0.30 7.57 -10.56
CA LYS A 74 0.21 8.24 -11.78
C LYS A 74 1.49 9.03 -11.53
N LYS A 75 1.54 9.76 -10.40
CA LYS A 75 2.72 10.52 -10.01
C LYS A 75 3.90 9.58 -9.73
N LEU A 76 3.70 8.52 -8.92
CA LEU A 76 4.76 7.55 -8.63
C LEU A 76 5.36 6.91 -9.89
N PHE A 77 4.53 6.50 -10.85
CA PHE A 77 5.02 5.93 -12.10
C PHE A 77 5.76 6.95 -12.97
N SER A 78 5.30 8.20 -12.97
CA SER A 78 5.99 9.30 -13.65
C SER A 78 7.35 9.59 -13.02
N ASP A 79 7.43 9.63 -11.69
CA ASP A 79 8.66 9.90 -10.95
C ASP A 79 9.67 8.76 -11.18
N PHE A 80 9.22 7.50 -11.16
CA PHE A 80 10.08 6.33 -11.45
C PHE A 80 10.64 6.34 -12.88
N ALA A 81 9.85 6.79 -13.87
CA ALA A 81 10.31 6.88 -15.26
C ALA A 81 11.42 7.92 -15.48
N THR A 82 11.66 8.81 -14.51
CA THR A 82 12.72 9.85 -14.58
C THR A 82 14.01 9.49 -13.84
N ILE A 83 14.11 8.30 -13.27
CA ILE A 83 15.35 7.83 -12.63
C ILE A 83 16.34 7.41 -13.73
N ASN A 84 17.19 8.34 -14.15
CA ASN A 84 18.34 8.02 -15.00
C ASN A 84 19.30 7.09 -14.23
N LEU A 85 19.35 5.83 -14.66
CA LEU A 85 20.29 4.79 -14.22
C LEU A 85 21.73 5.19 -14.61
N ILE A 86 22.49 5.85 -13.73
CA ILE A 86 23.94 5.99 -13.96
C ILE A 86 24.55 4.59 -13.89
N GLU A 87 24.70 3.95 -15.05
CA GLU A 87 25.44 2.73 -15.27
C GLU A 87 26.92 3.02 -14.98
N THR A 88 27.41 2.60 -13.82
CA THR A 88 28.85 2.53 -13.58
C THR A 88 29.41 1.38 -14.43
N SER A 89 29.92 1.74 -15.61
CA SER A 89 30.72 0.88 -16.47
C SER A 89 31.85 0.19 -15.66
N PRO A 90 32.06 -1.13 -15.79
CA PRO A 90 33.22 -1.79 -15.19
C PRO A 90 34.44 -1.53 -16.07
N ARG A 91 35.05 -0.35 -15.95
CA ARG A 91 36.33 -0.09 -16.61
C ARG A 91 37.47 -0.64 -15.77
N SER A 92 37.88 -1.86 -16.12
CA SER A 92 39.19 -2.45 -15.83
C SER A 92 40.30 -1.40 -15.98
N THR A 93 41.06 -1.15 -14.91
CA THR A 93 42.42 -0.63 -15.01
C THR A 93 43.33 -1.56 -14.21
N ILE A 94 43.88 -2.56 -14.89
CA ILE A 94 45.05 -3.29 -14.45
C ILE A 94 46.26 -2.40 -14.74
N ALA A 95 47.00 -2.02 -13.70
CA ALA A 95 48.43 -1.72 -13.80
C ALA A 95 49.10 -2.24 -12.53
N GLN A 96 49.63 -3.46 -12.63
CA GLN A 96 50.43 -4.10 -11.61
C GLN A 96 51.80 -3.43 -11.55
N ASN A 97 52.27 -3.06 -10.35
CA ASN A 97 53.69 -3.11 -10.03
C ASN A 97 53.84 -4.01 -8.81
N GLN A 98 54.37 -5.20 -9.08
CA GLN A 98 54.59 -6.32 -8.17
C GLN A 98 55.97 -6.23 -7.51
N LEU A 99 56.04 -6.56 -6.21
CA LEU A 99 56.94 -7.59 -5.66
C LEU A 99 56.46 -7.94 -4.24
N ASN A 100 55.62 -8.98 -4.12
CA ASN A 100 55.92 -10.38 -3.75
C ASN A 100 55.75 -10.65 -2.23
N SER A 101 54.66 -11.35 -1.87
CA SER A 101 54.63 -12.78 -1.48
C SER A 101 54.94 -12.95 0.01
N THR A 102 54.01 -13.42 0.85
CA THR A 102 53.50 -14.81 0.80
C THR A 102 52.28 -14.95 1.73
N SER A 103 51.23 -15.62 1.21
CA SER A 103 50.32 -16.61 1.84
C SER A 103 50.35 -16.73 3.38
N VAL A 104 49.25 -16.85 4.14
CA VAL A 104 48.08 -17.74 4.00
C VAL A 104 46.92 -17.20 4.88
N GLN A 105 45.68 -17.47 4.45
CA GLN A 105 44.42 -17.37 5.20
C GLN A 105 44.49 -17.70 6.70
N VAL A 106 43.71 -16.99 7.54
CA VAL A 106 43.07 -17.64 8.70
C VAL A 106 41.71 -17.04 9.05
N HIS A 107 40.83 -17.99 9.37
CA HIS A 107 39.40 -17.96 9.61
C HIS A 107 39.03 -17.27 10.95
N ILE A 108 37.83 -16.67 10.98
CA ILE A 108 37.14 -16.13 12.17
C ILE A 108 36.97 -17.23 13.23
N THR A 109 37.16 -16.92 14.53
CA THR A 109 36.48 -17.62 15.65
C THR A 109 36.38 -16.71 16.89
N GLN A 110 35.16 -16.61 17.43
CA GLN A 110 34.81 -16.05 18.74
C GLN A 110 35.33 -16.98 19.86
N ASN A 111 35.70 -16.46 21.04
CA ASN A 111 35.12 -16.82 22.34
C ASN A 111 35.94 -16.37 23.56
N PHE A 112 35.15 -16.19 24.62
CA PHE A 112 35.36 -15.79 26.01
C PHE A 112 36.49 -16.45 26.83
N GLU A 113 36.73 -15.81 27.99
CA GLU A 113 37.27 -16.36 29.26
C GLU A 113 38.79 -16.64 29.32
N VAL A 114 39.51 -16.45 30.42
CA VAL A 114 39.34 -15.81 31.74
C VAL A 114 40.72 -15.92 32.42
N GLU A 115 41.06 -14.99 33.32
CA GLU A 115 42.13 -15.11 34.35
C GLU A 115 43.58 -15.32 33.80
N ASN A 116 44.68 -15.04 34.50
CA ASN A 116 44.96 -14.79 35.90
C ASN A 116 46.23 -13.93 36.01
N GLN A 117 46.43 -13.40 37.21
CA GLN A 117 47.38 -12.44 37.72
C GLN A 117 48.85 -12.88 37.68
N GLY A 118 49.74 -11.90 37.81
CA GLY A 118 51.15 -12.04 38.16
C GLY A 118 51.80 -10.68 38.32
#